data_AF-A0A8J6NLI8-F1
#
_entry.id   AF-A0A8J6NLI8-F1
#
_cell.length_a   1.000
_cell.length_b   1.000
_cell.length_c   1.000
_cell.angle_alpha   90.00
_cell.angle_beta   90.00
_cell.angle_gamma   90.00
#
_symmetry.space_group_name_H-M   'P 1'
#
loop_
_entity.id
_entity.type
_entity.pdbx_description
1 polymer ?
#
loop_
_entity_poly.entity_id
_entity_poly.type
_entity_poly.pdbx_seq_one_letter_code
_entity_poly.pdbx_strand_id
1 'polypeptide(L)'
;MIKFLTNRELSNKLGINLARWKRWSREFLPPDPLGGMQSGYARQYSPDDAFTVYLGGHLVSELKYAIPEARQILGDLRKWLADKGFYFDVKGNAVCSDGVEVLTKKYILTIRQRGSLKQNFEFFYTARGIISNKPVRYKDFEVMEELYTETVIGRQPVPFASQDGNTIKTLNITDILDSFVAQMDLDRAHYPTLSQSSQNSIESY
;
A
#
# COMPACT_ATOMS: atom_id res chain seq x y z
N MET A 1 -6.16 -7.55 20.93
CA MET A 1 -5.15 -8.64 20.93
C MET A 1 -4.58 -8.72 19.53
N ILE A 2 -3.25 -8.78 19.36
CA ILE A 2 -2.65 -8.84 18.02
C ILE A 2 -2.91 -10.24 17.44
N LYS A 3 -3.62 -10.31 16.31
CA LYS A 3 -3.91 -11.57 15.61
C LYS A 3 -2.69 -11.95 14.79
N PHE A 4 -2.04 -13.05 15.17
CA PHE A 4 -1.01 -13.65 14.35
C PHE A 4 -1.62 -14.58 13.31
N LEU A 5 -1.08 -14.53 12.10
CA LEU A 5 -1.58 -15.25 10.94
C LEU A 5 -0.57 -16.32 10.52
N THR A 6 -1.04 -17.44 9.99
CA THR A 6 -0.20 -18.51 9.48
C THR A 6 -0.15 -18.49 7.95
N ASN A 7 0.88 -19.13 7.39
CA ASN A 7 1.00 -19.33 5.93
C ASN A 7 -0.25 -19.94 5.29
N ARG A 8 -0.90 -20.91 5.97
CA ARG A 8 -2.09 -21.59 5.43
C ARG A 8 -3.31 -20.66 5.42
N GLU A 9 -3.53 -19.92 6.50
CA GLU A 9 -4.63 -18.96 6.59
C GLU A 9 -4.49 -17.87 5.52
N LEU A 10 -3.30 -17.28 5.38
CA LEU A 10 -3.02 -16.24 4.40
C LEU A 10 -3.19 -16.74 2.96
N SER A 11 -2.64 -17.93 2.67
CA SER A 11 -2.79 -18.56 1.36
C SER A 11 -4.26 -18.82 1.00
N ASN A 12 -5.03 -19.37 1.94
CA ASN A 12 -6.42 -19.72 1.70
C ASN A 12 -7.31 -18.48 1.58
N LYS A 13 -7.21 -17.53 2.52
CA LYS A 13 -8.06 -16.34 2.55
C LYS A 13 -7.80 -15.39 1.38
N LEU A 14 -6.53 -15.23 0.99
CA LEU A 14 -6.15 -14.35 -0.12
C LEU A 14 -6.22 -15.03 -1.50
N GLY A 15 -6.55 -16.33 -1.55
CA GLY A 15 -6.53 -17.11 -2.80
C GLY A 15 -5.15 -17.22 -3.45
N ILE A 16 -4.07 -17.02 -2.68
CA ILE A 16 -2.69 -17.07 -3.18
C ILE A 16 -2.14 -18.47 -2.96
N ASN A 17 -1.56 -19.09 -3.98
CA ASN A 17 -0.91 -20.39 -3.85
C ASN A 17 0.13 -20.40 -2.70
N LEU A 18 0.07 -21.41 -1.83
CA LEU A 18 0.91 -21.50 -0.62
C LEU A 18 2.41 -21.42 -0.90
N ALA A 19 2.89 -22.07 -1.95
CA ALA A 19 4.31 -22.04 -2.32
C ALA A 19 4.72 -20.63 -2.80
N ARG A 20 3.82 -19.97 -3.54
CA ARG A 20 4.01 -18.57 -3.97
C ARG A 20 4.06 -17.63 -2.76
N TRP A 21 3.11 -17.75 -1.82
CA TRP A 21 3.11 -16.97 -0.58
C TRP A 21 4.40 -17.15 0.21
N LYS A 22 4.81 -18.40 0.45
CA LYS A 22 6.08 -18.72 1.15
C LYS A 22 7.29 -18.14 0.42
N ARG A 23 7.30 -18.13 -0.92
CA ARG A 23 8.36 -17.49 -1.69
C ARG A 23 8.37 -15.98 -1.44
N TRP A 24 7.25 -15.28 -1.64
CA TRP A 24 7.17 -13.83 -1.41
C TRP A 24 7.53 -13.45 0.03
N SER A 25 7.07 -14.21 1.01
CA SER A 25 7.43 -13.99 2.41
C SER A 25 8.93 -14.05 2.67
N ARG A 26 9.69 -14.93 2.00
CA ARG A 26 11.15 -15.00 2.13
C ARG A 26 11.86 -13.82 1.43
N GLU A 27 11.24 -13.26 0.40
CA GLU A 27 11.84 -12.19 -0.41
C GLU A 27 11.59 -10.79 0.16
N PHE A 28 10.46 -10.59 0.85
CA PHE A 28 10.00 -9.27 1.30
C PHE A 28 10.10 -9.05 2.81
N LEU A 29 10.28 -10.10 3.60
CA LEU A 29 10.47 -9.99 5.05
C LEU A 29 11.87 -10.47 5.45
N PRO A 30 12.40 -10.00 6.59
CA PRO A 30 13.61 -10.56 7.16
C PRO A 30 13.43 -12.06 7.45
N PRO A 31 14.55 -12.79 7.61
CA PRO A 31 14.52 -14.18 8.08
C PRO A 31 13.72 -14.27 9.39
N ASP A 32 12.98 -15.37 9.52
CA ASP A 32 12.12 -15.60 10.69
C ASP A 32 13.00 -15.70 11.95
N PRO A 33 12.78 -14.84 12.97
CA PRO A 33 13.57 -14.85 14.20
C PRO A 33 13.48 -16.19 14.95
N LEU A 34 12.36 -16.92 14.83
CA LEU A 34 12.16 -18.20 15.52
C LEU A 34 12.58 -19.39 14.67
N GLY A 35 12.50 -19.26 13.34
CA GLY A 35 12.83 -20.33 12.39
C GLY A 35 14.31 -20.74 12.42
N GLY A 36 15.21 -19.89 12.91
CA GLY A 36 16.63 -20.21 13.10
C GLY A 36 16.96 -20.88 14.44
N MET A 37 16.10 -20.73 15.45
CA MET A 37 16.33 -21.23 16.82
C MET A 37 15.70 -22.60 17.07
N GLN A 38 14.56 -22.92 16.42
CA GLN A 38 13.88 -24.21 16.58
C GLN A 38 13.39 -24.77 15.24
N SER A 39 13.94 -25.92 14.86
CA SER A 39 13.46 -26.72 13.73
C SER A 39 11.99 -27.09 13.94
N GLY A 40 11.11 -26.74 12.99
CA GLY A 40 9.71 -27.16 12.96
C GLY A 40 8.67 -26.08 13.24
N TYR A 41 9.05 -24.86 13.65
CA TYR A 41 8.10 -23.77 13.82
C TYR A 41 7.72 -23.13 12.48
N ALA A 42 6.41 -22.99 12.24
CA ALA A 42 5.89 -22.29 11.09
C ALA A 42 5.88 -20.78 11.34
N ARG A 43 6.34 -20.01 10.34
CA ARG A 43 6.30 -18.54 10.39
C ARG A 43 4.90 -18.03 10.73
N GLN A 44 4.84 -17.20 11.75
CA GLN A 44 3.69 -16.38 12.10
C GLN A 44 3.89 -14.97 11.57
N TYR A 45 2.80 -14.35 11.13
CA TYR A 45 2.80 -13.02 10.56
C TYR A 45 1.98 -12.09 11.44
N SER A 46 2.52 -10.92 11.77
CA SER A 46 1.70 -9.79 12.18
C SER A 46 0.82 -9.34 10.99
N PRO A 47 -0.25 -8.57 11.23
CA PRO A 47 -1.00 -7.95 10.14
C PRO A 47 -0.13 -7.10 9.21
N ASP A 48 0.87 -6.40 9.76
CA ASP A 48 1.80 -5.56 8.99
C ASP A 48 2.74 -6.38 8.11
N ASP A 49 3.29 -7.47 8.64
CA ASP A 49 4.14 -8.38 7.88
C ASP A 49 3.34 -9.04 6.75
N ALA A 50 2.12 -9.48 7.06
CA ALA A 50 1.21 -10.06 6.07
C ALA A 50 0.84 -9.04 4.99
N PHE A 51 0.50 -7.81 5.36
CA PHE A 51 0.18 -6.75 4.40
C PHE A 51 1.40 -6.39 3.53
N THR A 52 2.59 -6.32 4.12
CA THR A 52 3.85 -6.07 3.38
C THR A 52 4.10 -7.14 2.32
N VAL A 53 3.92 -8.42 2.66
CA VAL A 53 4.07 -9.54 1.70
C VAL A 53 3.00 -9.50 0.62
N TYR A 54 1.76 -9.19 1.00
CA TYR A 54 0.64 -9.06 0.07
C TYR A 54 0.88 -7.94 -0.95
N LEU A 55 1.28 -6.76 -0.46
CA LEU A 55 1.60 -5.60 -1.30
C LEU A 55 2.78 -5.87 -2.22
N GLY A 56 3.87 -6.47 -1.72
CA GLY A 56 5.00 -6.90 -2.55
C GLY A 56 4.59 -7.92 -3.62
N GLY A 57 3.72 -8.85 -3.26
CA GLY A 57 3.10 -9.79 -4.19
C GLY A 57 2.32 -9.09 -5.30
N HIS A 58 1.53 -8.06 -4.97
CA HIS A 58 0.78 -7.25 -5.93
C HIS A 58 1.71 -6.48 -6.88
N LEU A 59 2.79 -5.88 -6.38
CA LEU A 59 3.80 -5.21 -7.20
C LEU A 59 4.41 -6.16 -8.25
N VAL A 60 4.68 -7.41 -7.87
CA VAL A 60 5.28 -8.41 -8.78
C VAL A 60 4.25 -9.00 -9.74
N SER A 61 3.09 -9.42 -9.22
CA SER A 61 2.10 -10.18 -10.00
C SER A 61 1.24 -9.31 -10.89
N GLU A 62 0.79 -8.15 -10.41
CA GLU A 62 -0.10 -7.25 -11.14
C GLU A 62 0.70 -6.16 -11.86
N LEU A 63 1.57 -5.45 -11.14
CA LEU A 63 2.36 -4.37 -11.73
C LEU A 63 3.62 -4.85 -12.48
N LYS A 64 3.93 -6.14 -12.45
CA LYS A 64 5.04 -6.78 -13.20
C LYS A 64 6.43 -6.24 -12.86
N TYR A 65 6.63 -5.73 -11.65
CA TYR A 65 7.96 -5.42 -11.16
C TYR A 65 8.75 -6.71 -10.86
N ALA A 66 10.06 -6.69 -11.08
CA ALA A 66 10.93 -7.74 -10.60
C ALA A 66 10.97 -7.75 -9.06
N ILE A 67 11.29 -8.89 -8.46
CA ILE A 67 11.44 -9.01 -6.99
C ILE A 67 12.38 -7.95 -6.39
N PRO A 68 13.59 -7.69 -6.93
CA PRO A 68 14.46 -6.64 -6.39
C PRO A 68 13.85 -5.23 -6.51
N GLU A 69 13.13 -4.94 -7.59
CA GLU A 69 12.42 -3.67 -7.78
C GLU A 69 11.30 -3.50 -6.74
N ALA A 70 10.45 -4.52 -6.59
CA ALA A 70 9.37 -4.51 -5.60
C ALA A 70 9.89 -4.37 -4.18
N ARG A 71 11.02 -5.02 -3.85
CA ARG A 71 11.68 -4.87 -2.54
C ARG A 71 12.14 -3.44 -2.29
N GLN A 72 12.76 -2.80 -3.29
CA GLN A 72 13.18 -1.41 -3.19
C GLN A 72 11.97 -0.48 -3.01
N ILE A 73 10.91 -0.67 -3.82
CA ILE A 73 9.66 0.11 -3.72
C ILE A 73 9.05 0.01 -2.32
N LEU A 74 8.94 -1.19 -1.75
CA LEU A 74 8.45 -1.38 -0.39
C LEU A 74 9.33 -0.68 0.65
N GLY A 75 10.65 -0.76 0.49
CA GLY A 75 11.61 -0.09 1.37
C GLY A 75 11.45 1.43 1.35
N ASP A 76 11.35 2.01 0.16
CA ASP A 76 11.21 3.45 -0.06
C ASP A 76 9.87 3.99 0.50
N LEU A 77 8.79 3.22 0.32
CA LEU A 77 7.45 3.60 0.77
C LEU A 77 7.20 3.32 2.25
N ARG A 78 8.00 2.48 2.91
CA ARG A 78 7.71 1.97 4.27
C ARG A 78 7.40 3.06 5.28
N LYS A 79 8.23 4.10 5.34
CA LYS A 79 8.03 5.21 6.29
C LYS A 79 6.73 5.95 5.98
N TRP A 80 6.49 6.27 4.71
CA TRP A 80 5.27 6.95 4.28
C TRP A 80 4.01 6.14 4.59
N LEU A 81 4.04 4.81 4.38
CA LEU A 81 2.92 3.92 4.73
C LEU A 81 2.62 3.93 6.23
N ALA A 82 3.66 3.91 7.06
CA ALA A 82 3.50 4.01 8.52
C ALA A 82 2.91 5.36 8.91
N ASP A 83 3.46 6.45 8.40
CA ASP A 83 3.02 7.82 8.70
C ASP A 83 1.55 8.06 8.29
N LYS A 84 1.10 7.40 7.21
CA LYS A 84 -0.28 7.50 6.70
C LYS A 84 -1.27 6.52 7.33
N GLY A 85 -0.82 5.63 8.22
CA GLY A 85 -1.71 4.70 8.93
C GLY A 85 -2.13 3.48 8.12
N PHE A 86 -1.31 3.05 7.15
CA PHE A 86 -1.56 1.79 6.41
C PHE A 86 -1.20 0.54 7.21
N TYR A 87 -0.43 0.70 8.29
CA TYR A 87 -0.08 -0.38 9.21
C TYR A 87 -1.00 -0.37 10.43
N PHE A 88 -1.11 -1.55 11.05
CA PHE A 88 -2.00 -1.86 12.15
C PHE A 88 -1.64 -1.06 13.40
N ASP A 89 -2.57 -0.24 13.87
CA ASP A 89 -2.46 0.45 15.15
C ASP A 89 -3.12 -0.38 16.27
N VAL A 90 -2.28 -0.93 17.14
CA VAL A 90 -2.70 -1.73 18.30
C VAL A 90 -3.66 -0.96 19.22
N LYS A 91 -3.52 0.37 19.32
CA LYS A 91 -4.34 1.19 20.21
C LYS A 91 -5.67 1.60 19.57
N GLY A 92 -5.79 1.53 18.24
CA GLY A 92 -6.96 2.02 17.50
C GLY A 92 -7.22 3.52 17.68
N ASN A 93 -6.21 4.27 18.13
CA ASN A 93 -6.30 5.67 18.55
C ASN A 93 -5.30 6.56 17.81
N ALA A 94 -4.59 6.05 16.81
CA ALA A 94 -3.68 6.83 16.00
C ALA A 94 -4.48 7.88 15.23
N VAL A 95 -4.43 9.11 15.74
CA VAL A 95 -4.89 10.30 15.05
C VAL A 95 -3.88 10.57 13.93
N CYS A 96 -4.28 10.33 12.68
CA CYS A 96 -3.54 10.90 11.56
C CYS A 96 -3.53 12.42 11.70
N SER A 97 -2.36 13.00 11.47
CA SER A 97 -1.97 14.40 11.65
C SER A 97 -3.08 15.42 11.42
N ASP A 98 -3.14 16.42 12.31
CA ASP A 98 -3.96 17.63 12.14
C ASP A 98 -3.73 18.24 10.73
N GLY A 99 -4.81 18.43 9.95
CA GLY A 99 -4.76 19.08 8.64
C GLY A 99 -5.60 18.41 7.54
N VAL A 100 -5.18 18.59 6.28
CA VAL A 100 -5.91 18.13 5.07
C VAL A 100 -5.95 16.60 4.96
N GLU A 101 -5.07 15.90 5.67
CA GLU A 101 -4.98 14.44 5.69
C GLU A 101 -6.25 13.80 6.25
N VAL A 102 -6.88 14.43 7.24
CA VAL A 102 -8.18 14.01 7.81
C VAL A 102 -9.29 13.97 6.76
N LEU A 103 -9.19 14.81 5.73
CA LEU A 103 -10.17 14.89 4.67
C LEU A 103 -9.92 13.87 3.55
N THR A 104 -8.74 13.23 3.54
CA THR A 104 -8.37 12.31 2.47
C THR A 104 -9.10 10.98 2.63
N LYS A 105 -9.94 10.65 1.65
CA LYS A 105 -10.71 9.39 1.64
C LYS A 105 -9.94 8.23 1.04
N LYS A 106 -8.99 8.51 0.14
CA LYS A 106 -8.33 7.50 -0.68
C LYS A 106 -6.95 7.96 -1.15
N TYR A 107 -6.00 7.04 -1.20
CA TYR A 107 -4.67 7.28 -1.75
C TYR A 107 -4.42 6.43 -2.99
N ILE A 108 -3.90 7.09 -4.02
CA ILE A 108 -3.36 6.47 -5.23
C ILE A 108 -1.88 6.80 -5.32
N LEU A 109 -1.03 5.78 -5.41
CA LEU A 109 0.40 5.93 -5.62
C LEU A 109 0.73 5.83 -7.11
N THR A 110 1.47 6.80 -7.62
CA THR A 110 2.09 6.74 -8.93
C THR A 110 3.57 6.43 -8.75
N ILE A 111 4.02 5.34 -9.36
CA ILE A 111 5.41 4.87 -9.35
C ILE A 111 5.97 5.13 -10.75
N ARG A 112 6.99 5.98 -10.83
CA ARG A 112 7.70 6.28 -12.07
C ARG A 112 9.11 5.70 -11.98
N GLN A 113 9.50 4.94 -13.00
CA GLN A 113 10.84 4.39 -13.12
C GLN A 113 11.62 5.17 -14.19
N ARG A 114 12.83 5.64 -13.83
CA ARG A 114 13.78 6.18 -14.82
C ARG A 114 14.48 5.02 -15.53
N GLY A 115 14.69 5.16 -16.85
CA GLY A 115 15.43 4.20 -17.65
C GLY A 115 16.78 3.81 -17.00
N SER A 116 17.03 2.50 -16.90
CA SER A 116 18.20 1.94 -16.22
C SER A 116 19.45 2.11 -17.07
N LEU A 117 20.39 2.95 -16.62
CA LEU A 117 21.74 3.01 -17.23
C LEU A 117 22.76 2.06 -16.56
N LYS A 118 22.53 1.56 -15.34
CA LYS A 118 23.45 0.66 -14.59
C LYS A 118 22.78 0.21 -13.29
N GLN A 119 22.28 -1.03 -13.19
CA GLN A 119 21.89 -1.83 -11.99
C GLN A 119 21.15 -1.18 -10.78
N ASN A 120 20.96 0.13 -10.76
CA ASN A 120 20.28 0.90 -9.73
C ASN A 120 18.96 1.36 -10.32
N PHE A 121 17.87 0.82 -9.79
CA PHE A 121 16.54 1.27 -10.15
C PHE A 121 16.33 2.65 -9.50
N GLU A 122 15.99 3.65 -10.30
CA GLU A 122 15.65 4.97 -9.77
C GLU A 122 14.13 5.15 -9.89
N PHE A 123 13.47 5.11 -8.74
CA PHE A 123 12.02 5.25 -8.63
C PHE A 123 11.67 6.62 -8.06
N PHE A 124 10.58 7.17 -8.59
CA PHE A 124 9.94 8.38 -8.10
C PHE A 124 8.50 8.07 -7.76
N TYR A 125 8.07 8.57 -6.61
CA TYR A 125 6.77 8.23 -6.06
C TYR A 125 5.96 9.51 -5.85
N THR A 126 4.72 9.50 -6.32
CA THR A 126 3.77 10.57 -6.05
C THR A 126 2.52 9.94 -5.45
N ALA A 127 2.16 10.35 -4.25
CA ALA A 127 0.90 10.01 -3.63
C ALA A 127 -0.14 11.07 -3.94
N ARG A 128 -1.25 10.66 -4.54
CA ARG A 128 -2.45 11.47 -4.67
C ARG A 128 -3.44 11.07 -3.59
N GLY A 129 -3.74 11.99 -2.67
CA GLY A 129 -4.80 11.86 -1.68
C GLY A 129 -6.09 12.49 -2.18
N ILE A 130 -7.10 11.68 -2.52
CA ILE A 130 -8.41 12.13 -2.99
C ILE A 130 -9.24 12.55 -1.77
N ILE A 131 -9.69 13.81 -1.76
CA ILE A 131 -10.53 14.40 -0.71
C ILE A 131 -12.00 14.27 -1.08
N SER A 132 -12.35 14.63 -2.30
CA SER A 132 -13.71 14.51 -2.81
C SER A 132 -13.72 14.13 -4.28
N ASN A 133 -14.78 13.45 -4.68
CA ASN A 133 -15.06 13.12 -6.06
C ASN A 133 -16.59 13.21 -6.22
N LYS A 134 -17.08 14.24 -6.90
CA LYS A 134 -18.53 14.51 -7.01
C LYS A 134 -18.93 14.72 -8.48
N PRO A 135 -20.11 14.27 -8.88
CA PRO A 135 -20.64 14.59 -10.20
C PRO A 135 -21.00 16.07 -10.26
N VAL A 136 -20.60 16.74 -11.34
CA VAL A 136 -20.91 18.14 -11.65
C VAL A 136 -21.44 18.21 -13.07
N ARG A 137 -22.48 19.00 -13.30
CA ARG A 137 -22.93 19.30 -14.67
C ARG A 137 -22.08 20.40 -15.28
N TYR A 138 -21.38 20.09 -16.37
CA TYR A 138 -20.64 21.05 -17.17
C TYR A 138 -21.14 21.04 -18.61
N LYS A 139 -21.81 22.13 -19.01
CA LYS A 139 -22.32 22.34 -20.39
C LYS A 139 -23.08 21.11 -20.92
N ASP A 140 -24.10 20.67 -20.18
CA ASP A 140 -24.98 19.52 -20.48
C ASP A 140 -24.33 18.12 -20.39
N PHE A 141 -23.06 18.02 -19.98
CA PHE A 141 -22.40 16.75 -19.66
C PHE A 141 -22.23 16.57 -18.16
N GLU A 142 -22.39 15.33 -17.69
CA GLU A 142 -22.00 14.95 -16.34
C GLU A 142 -20.50 14.66 -16.33
N VAL A 143 -19.76 15.41 -15.52
CA VAL A 143 -18.32 15.24 -15.31
C VAL A 143 -18.06 14.96 -13.84
N MET A 144 -16.95 14.29 -13.54
CA MET A 144 -16.52 14.08 -12.15
C MET A 144 -15.50 15.16 -11.78
N GLU A 145 -15.80 15.94 -10.74
CA GLU A 145 -14.87 16.90 -10.14
C GLU A 145 -14.11 16.20 -8.99
N GLU A 146 -12.80 16.02 -9.17
CA GLU A 146 -11.89 15.44 -8.18
C GLU A 146 -11.11 16.55 -7.46
N LEU A 147 -11.29 16.67 -6.14
CA LEU A 147 -10.42 17.46 -5.28
C LEU A 147 -9.38 16.54 -4.65
N TYR A 148 -8.10 16.85 -4.85
CA TYR A 148 -7.02 16.02 -4.36
C TYR A 148 -5.83 16.84 -3.84
N THR A 149 -5.00 16.19 -3.04
CA THR A 149 -3.65 16.63 -2.69
C THR A 149 -2.62 15.72 -3.34
N GLU A 150 -1.47 16.27 -3.69
CA GLU A 150 -0.34 15.48 -4.18
C GLU A 150 0.87 15.67 -3.29
N THR A 151 1.54 14.57 -2.96
CA THR A 151 2.75 14.55 -2.14
C THR A 151 3.81 13.73 -2.86
N VAL A 152 4.99 14.30 -3.04
CA VAL A 152 6.16 13.57 -3.54
C VAL A 152 6.76 12.80 -2.37
N ILE A 153 6.98 11.50 -2.55
CA ILE A 153 7.61 10.66 -1.52
C ILE A 153 9.09 10.47 -1.88
N GLY A 154 9.97 10.81 -0.93
CA GLY A 154 11.41 10.67 -1.10
C GLY A 154 12.06 11.87 -1.79
N ARG A 155 12.97 11.62 -2.74
CA ARG A 155 13.77 12.67 -3.39
C ARG A 155 12.91 13.46 -4.37
N GLN A 156 13.06 14.78 -4.37
CA GLN A 156 12.40 15.64 -5.34
C GLN A 156 12.84 15.26 -6.77
N PRO A 157 11.91 15.14 -7.71
CA PRO A 157 12.26 14.92 -9.10
C PRO A 157 13.02 16.15 -9.62
N VAL A 158 14.26 15.94 -10.04
CA VAL A 158 14.97 16.94 -10.85
C VAL A 158 14.16 17.10 -12.16
N PRO A 159 13.86 18.32 -12.65
CA PRO A 159 13.18 18.51 -13.92
C PRO A 159 13.91 17.75 -15.03
N PHE A 160 13.19 16.86 -15.68
CA PHE A 160 13.77 15.96 -16.66
C PHE A 160 13.78 16.61 -18.04
N ALA A 161 14.92 16.53 -18.72
CA ALA A 161 14.95 16.65 -20.18
C ALA A 161 14.11 15.51 -20.76
N SER A 162 13.12 15.89 -21.56
CA SER A 162 12.21 14.98 -22.26
C SER A 162 12.97 14.11 -23.24
N GLN A 163 13.20 12.83 -22.91
CA GLN A 163 13.35 11.67 -23.81
C GLN A 163 14.04 10.56 -23.02
N ASP A 164 13.26 9.53 -22.63
CA ASP A 164 13.67 8.11 -22.63
C ASP A 164 12.84 7.28 -21.65
N GLY A 165 12.10 6.30 -22.18
CA GLY A 165 11.73 5.03 -21.52
C GLY A 165 11.00 5.04 -20.17
N ASN A 166 10.44 6.15 -19.71
CA ASN A 166 9.81 6.21 -18.39
C ASN A 166 8.56 5.34 -18.32
N THR A 167 8.63 4.25 -17.54
CA THR A 167 7.45 3.45 -17.22
C THR A 167 6.75 4.08 -16.02
N ILE A 168 5.47 4.41 -16.18
CA ILE A 168 4.60 4.93 -15.12
C ILE A 168 3.58 3.85 -14.80
N LYS A 169 3.47 3.47 -13.52
CA LYS A 169 2.45 2.55 -13.02
C LYS A 169 1.72 3.19 -11.86
N THR A 170 0.43 2.90 -11.74
CA THR A 170 -0.42 3.41 -10.66
C THR A 170 -0.87 2.26 -9.77
N LEU A 171 -0.96 2.54 -8.48
CA LEU A 171 -1.31 1.59 -7.43
C LEU A 171 -2.34 2.24 -6.53
N ASN A 172 -3.54 1.69 -6.52
CA ASN A 172 -4.61 2.15 -5.66
C ASN A 172 -4.47 1.52 -4.27
N ILE A 173 -3.61 2.11 -3.45
CA ILE A 173 -3.11 1.47 -2.25
C ILE A 173 -4.16 1.37 -1.14
N THR A 174 -5.09 2.31 -1.06
CA THR A 174 -6.21 2.25 -0.11
C THR A 174 -7.12 1.07 -0.42
N ASP A 175 -7.51 0.86 -1.68
CA ASP A 175 -8.36 -0.27 -2.06
C ASP A 175 -7.66 -1.62 -1.85
N ILE A 176 -6.34 -1.67 -2.04
CA ILE A 176 -5.54 -2.88 -1.79
C ILE A 176 -5.50 -3.21 -0.29
N LEU A 177 -5.28 -2.21 0.57
CA LEU A 177 -5.35 -2.39 2.01
C LEU A 177 -6.76 -2.84 2.43
N ASP A 178 -7.79 -2.19 1.90
CA ASP A 178 -9.17 -2.47 2.24
C ASP A 178 -9.57 -3.91 1.88
N SER A 179 -9.22 -4.35 0.67
CA SER A 179 -9.41 -5.72 0.22
C SER A 179 -8.66 -6.72 1.10
N PHE A 180 -7.42 -6.41 1.49
CA PHE A 180 -6.64 -7.25 2.41
C PHE A 180 -7.32 -7.37 3.78
N VAL A 181 -7.72 -6.25 4.38
CA VAL A 181 -8.38 -6.21 5.70
C VAL A 181 -9.69 -7.00 5.68
N ALA A 182 -10.50 -6.82 4.63
CA ALA A 182 -11.76 -7.54 4.45
C ALA A 182 -11.54 -9.06 4.29
N GLN A 183 -10.62 -9.48 3.42
CA GLN A 183 -10.33 -10.91 3.20
C GLN A 183 -9.75 -11.58 4.46
N MET A 184 -8.94 -10.85 5.22
CA MET A 184 -8.31 -11.37 6.43
C MET A 184 -9.22 -11.38 7.65
N ASP A 185 -10.42 -10.77 7.56
CA ASP A 185 -11.34 -10.59 8.67
C ASP A 185 -10.61 -9.90 9.84
N LEU A 186 -10.03 -8.74 9.51
CA LEU A 186 -9.36 -7.84 10.43
C LEU A 186 -10.27 -6.64 10.68
N ASP A 187 -10.20 -6.09 11.89
CA ASP A 187 -11.00 -4.94 12.25
C ASP A 187 -10.40 -3.66 11.61
N ARG A 188 -11.20 -3.05 10.73
CA ARG A 188 -10.87 -1.81 10.02
C ARG A 188 -10.53 -0.65 10.97
N ALA A 189 -11.08 -0.64 12.20
CA ALA A 189 -10.83 0.43 13.17
C ALA A 189 -9.34 0.57 13.54
N HIS A 190 -8.57 -0.51 13.41
CA HIS A 190 -7.14 -0.53 13.66
C HIS A 190 -6.28 -0.01 12.48
N TYR A 191 -6.91 0.45 11.40
CA TYR A 191 -6.23 1.02 10.24
C TYR A 191 -6.69 2.47 10.03
N PRO A 192 -5.95 3.47 10.53
CA PRO A 192 -6.36 4.88 10.47
C PRO A 192 -6.76 5.34 9.07
N THR A 193 -6.03 4.91 8.03
CA THR A 193 -6.36 5.25 6.63
C THR A 193 -7.76 4.78 6.20
N LEU A 194 -8.22 3.64 6.72
CA LEU A 194 -9.54 3.10 6.39
C LEU A 194 -10.64 3.68 7.28
N SER A 195 -10.37 3.89 8.57
CA SER A 195 -11.34 4.42 9.53
C SER A 195 -11.90 5.78 9.14
N GLN A 196 -11.07 6.65 8.54
CA GLN A 196 -11.47 8.00 8.08
C GLN A 196 -12.49 7.98 6.92
N SER A 197 -12.43 6.95 6.07
CA SER A 197 -13.35 6.81 4.93
C SER A 197 -14.80 6.54 5.36
N SER A 198 -14.98 5.89 6.52
CA SER A 198 -16.30 5.47 7.01
C SER A 198 -17.06 6.59 7.75
N GLN A 199 -16.36 7.49 8.43
CA GLN A 199 -17.00 8.58 9.20
C GLN A 199 -17.62 9.66 8.29
N ASN A 200 -17.05 9.91 7.12
CA ASN A 200 -17.53 10.94 6.18
C ASN A 200 -18.69 10.48 5.26
N SER A 201 -19.29 9.32 5.52
CA SER A 201 -20.43 8.79 4.76
C SER A 201 -21.79 9.11 5.40
N ILE A 202 -21.80 9.70 6.59
CA ILE A 202 -23.02 9.90 7.40
C ILE A 202 -23.55 11.35 7.29
N GLU A 203 -22.79 12.31 6.78
CA GLU A 203 -23.22 13.72 6.64
C GLU A 203 -23.63 14.10 5.20
N SER A 204 -24.50 13.29 4.58
CA SER A 204 -25.11 13.64 3.29
C SER A 204 -26.57 13.24 3.27
N TYR A 205 -27.38 13.98 4.02
CA TYR A 205 -28.84 14.04 3.89
C TYR A 205 -29.29 15.50 3.93
#